data_AF-A0A239XXB6-F1
#
_entry.id   AF-A0A239XXB6-F1
#
_cell.length_a   1.000
_cell.length_b   1.000
_cell.length_c   1.000
_cell.angle_alpha   90.00
_cell.angle_beta   90.00
_cell.angle_gamma   90.00
#
_symmetry.space_group_name_H-M   'P 1'
#
loop_
_entity.id
_entity.type
_entity.pdbx_description
1 polymer ?
#
loop_
_entity_poly.entity_id
_entity_poly.type
_entity_poly.pdbx_seq_one_letter_code
_entity_poly.pdbx_strand_id
1 'polypeptide(L)'
;MRSPEEELLLTWFESAEKETAQYFLNTTQILQMITSRANLNISDASVNKLGKALRKHGYNRVMKNNSYVYAVNFLEPEIVDAKNKEGSEAKKVCAVQQEIPFRFKS
;
A
#
# COMPACT_ATOMS: atom_id res chain seq x y z
N MET A 1 14.60 13.36 15.22
CA MET A 1 14.86 13.65 13.79
C MET A 1 14.13 12.62 12.95
N ARG A 2 13.43 13.06 11.90
CA ARG A 2 12.81 12.13 10.93
C ARG A 2 13.93 11.54 10.09
N SER A 3 13.89 10.23 9.86
CA SER A 3 14.90 9.60 8.99
C SER A 3 14.50 9.88 7.54
N PRO A 4 15.45 10.03 6.60
CA PRO A 4 15.13 10.28 5.19
C PRO A 4 14.19 9.21 4.62
N GLU A 5 14.28 7.97 5.10
CA GLU A 5 13.38 6.88 4.71
C GLU A 5 11.92 7.10 5.18
N GLU A 6 11.69 7.74 6.33
CA GLU A 6 10.34 8.05 6.86
C GLU A 6 9.67 9.16 6.02
N GLU A 7 10.44 10.16 5.60
CA GLU A 7 9.93 11.25 4.77
C GLU A 7 9.56 10.76 3.37
N LEU A 8 10.40 9.91 2.77
CA LEU A 8 10.10 9.33 1.46
C LEU A 8 8.90 8.38 1.49
N LEU A 9 8.74 7.60 2.58
CA LEU A 9 7.54 6.80 2.79
C LEU A 9 6.30 7.69 2.77
N LEU A 10 6.28 8.77 3.57
CA LEU A 10 5.14 9.69 3.65
C LEU A 10 4.90 10.47 2.35
N THR A 11 5.94 10.66 1.54
CA THR A 11 5.85 11.38 0.26
C THR A 11 5.19 10.52 -0.82
N TRP A 12 5.46 9.21 -0.84
CA TRP A 12 5.01 8.31 -1.92
C TRP A 12 3.93 7.32 -1.51
N PHE A 13 3.75 7.09 -0.21
CA PHE A 13 2.81 6.12 0.32
C PHE A 13 1.91 6.72 1.39
N GLU A 14 0.61 6.58 1.21
CA GLU A 14 -0.38 6.88 2.23
C GLU A 14 -0.91 5.61 2.90
N SER A 15 -1.23 5.73 4.19
CA SER A 15 -1.95 4.69 4.91
C SER A 15 -3.35 4.56 4.34
N ALA A 16 -3.72 3.35 3.94
CA ALA A 16 -5.06 3.06 3.44
C ALA A 16 -5.78 2.06 4.35
N GLU A 17 -7.10 2.03 4.26
CA GLU A 17 -7.89 0.97 4.88
C GLU A 17 -7.84 -0.30 4.04
N LYS A 18 -8.17 -1.44 4.66
CA LYS A 18 -8.16 -2.74 3.96
C LYS A 18 -9.04 -2.74 2.71
N GLU A 19 -10.08 -1.91 2.71
CA GLU A 19 -11.07 -1.80 1.64
C GLU A 19 -10.67 -0.79 0.56
N THR A 20 -9.87 0.22 0.92
CA THR A 20 -9.46 1.32 0.03
C THR A 20 -8.00 1.20 -0.43
N ALA A 21 -7.28 0.18 0.04
CA ALA A 21 -5.90 -0.08 -0.28
C ALA A 21 -5.74 -0.57 -1.73
N GLN A 22 -4.94 0.17 -2.48
CA GLN A 22 -4.52 -0.19 -3.83
C GLN A 22 -3.46 -1.30 -3.80
N TYR A 23 -2.59 -1.29 -2.78
CA TYR A 23 -1.51 -2.26 -2.66
C TYR A 23 -1.42 -2.86 -1.25
N PHE A 24 -1.06 -4.14 -1.21
CA PHE A 24 -0.77 -4.88 0.01
C PHE A 24 0.67 -5.34 -0.02
N LEU A 25 1.54 -4.60 0.66
CA LEU A 25 2.99 -4.79 0.56
C LEU A 25 3.62 -5.03 1.92
N ASN A 26 4.63 -5.88 1.98
CA ASN A 26 5.46 -6.05 3.18
C ASN A 26 6.43 -4.86 3.33
N THR A 27 6.96 -4.65 4.54
CA THR A 27 7.93 -3.57 4.82
C THR A 27 9.08 -3.54 3.81
N THR A 28 9.67 -4.70 3.51
CA THR A 28 10.78 -4.80 2.55
C THR A 28 10.38 -4.39 1.14
N GLN A 29 9.16 -4.74 0.71
CA GLN A 29 8.66 -4.39 -0.64
C GLN A 29 8.42 -2.88 -0.75
N ILE A 30 7.83 -2.27 0.28
CA ILE A 30 7.66 -0.82 0.36
C ILE A 30 9.02 -0.13 0.30
N LEU A 31 10.00 -0.63 1.09
CA LEU A 31 11.36 -0.09 1.08
C LEU A 31 12.02 -0.21 -0.29
N GLN A 32 11.89 -1.36 -0.96
CA GLN A 32 12.44 -1.58 -2.30
C GLN A 32 11.88 -0.58 -3.31
N MET A 33 10.57 -0.30 -3.27
CA MET A 33 9.92 0.68 -4.14
C MET A 33 10.43 2.11 -3.89
N ILE A 34 10.51 2.52 -2.63
CA ILE A 34 11.07 3.82 -2.21
C ILE A 34 12.52 3.93 -2.69
N THR A 35 13.30 2.89 -2.45
CA THR A 35 14.74 2.88 -2.68
C THR A 35 15.08 2.87 -4.17
N SER A 36 14.31 2.11 -4.97
CA SER A 36 14.42 2.07 -6.42
C SER A 36 14.22 3.46 -7.04
N ARG A 37 13.22 4.22 -6.54
CA ARG A 37 12.94 5.59 -7.02
C ARG A 37 13.94 6.61 -6.50
N ALA A 38 14.29 6.51 -5.21
CA ALA A 38 15.21 7.44 -4.56
C ALA A 38 16.69 7.17 -4.88
N ASN A 39 17.01 6.09 -5.62
CA ASN A 39 18.37 5.59 -5.81
C ASN A 39 19.14 5.48 -4.48
N LEU A 40 18.47 5.01 -3.43
CA LEU A 40 19.09 4.79 -2.12
C LEU A 40 19.72 3.39 -2.02
N ASN A 41 20.48 3.14 -0.96
CA ASN A 41 20.95 1.78 -0.64
C ASN A 41 20.00 1.11 0.36
N ILE A 42 19.56 -0.12 0.04
CA ILE A 42 18.77 -0.95 0.95
C ILE A 42 19.71 -1.54 2.00
N SER A 43 19.39 -1.34 3.28
CA SER A 43 20.11 -1.98 4.40
C SER A 43 19.11 -2.49 5.44
N ASP A 44 19.49 -3.51 6.23
CA ASP A 44 18.66 -4.04 7.32
C ASP A 44 18.21 -2.95 8.30
N ALA A 45 19.08 -1.97 8.55
CA ALA A 45 18.76 -0.79 9.34
C ALA A 45 17.58 0.01 8.77
N SER A 46 17.53 0.18 7.44
CA SER A 46 16.46 0.90 6.74
C SER A 46 15.13 0.17 6.80
N VAL A 47 15.13 -1.18 6.73
CA VAL A 47 13.90 -1.99 6.92
C VAL A 47 13.35 -1.80 8.34
N ASN A 48 14.23 -1.81 9.34
CA ASN A 48 13.81 -1.63 10.73
C ASN A 48 13.29 -0.22 11.01
N LYS A 49 13.93 0.82 10.45
CA LYS A 49 13.44 2.21 10.52
C LYS A 49 12.09 2.36 9.83
N LEU A 50 11.92 1.79 8.64
CA LEU A 50 10.67 1.83 7.89
C LEU A 50 9.55 1.11 8.65
N GLY A 51 9.84 -0.05 9.25
CA GLY A 51 8.89 -0.77 10.10
C GLY A 51 8.43 0.06 11.31
N LYS A 52 9.34 0.82 11.94
CA LYS A 52 9.01 1.78 13.01
C LYS A 52 8.14 2.93 12.49
N ALA A 53 8.47 3.49 11.33
CA ALA A 53 7.68 4.53 10.69
C ALA A 53 6.25 4.05 10.38
N LEU A 54 6.09 2.87 9.76
CA LEU A 54 4.79 2.29 9.46
C LEU A 54 3.92 2.14 10.72
N ARG A 55 4.50 1.65 11.83
CA ARG A 55 3.75 1.56 13.11
C ARG A 55 3.43 2.93 13.71
N LYS A 56 4.36 3.88 13.63
CA LYS A 56 4.20 5.25 14.15
C LYS A 56 3.11 6.04 13.42
N HIS A 57 2.98 5.82 12.11
CA HIS A 57 1.99 6.49 11.26
C HIS A 57 0.66 5.75 11.20
N GLY A 58 0.50 4.64 11.92
CA GLY A 58 -0.78 3.93 12.00
C GLY A 58 -1.17 3.17 10.73
N TYR A 59 -0.19 2.70 9.94
CA TYR A 59 -0.49 1.92 8.75
C TYR A 59 -1.22 0.63 9.09
N ASN A 60 -2.27 0.32 8.32
CA ASN A 60 -3.11 -0.84 8.56
C ASN A 60 -2.39 -2.14 8.19
N ARG A 61 -2.05 -2.94 9.21
CA ARG A 61 -1.46 -4.26 9.03
C ARG A 61 -2.56 -5.30 8.79
N VAL A 62 -2.44 -6.06 7.71
CA VAL A 62 -3.36 -7.12 7.29
C VAL A 62 -2.59 -8.42 7.18
N MET A 63 -3.22 -9.53 7.53
CA MET A 63 -2.65 -10.86 7.29
C MET A 63 -3.18 -11.38 5.95
N LYS A 64 -2.29 -11.68 5.00
CA LYS A 64 -2.63 -12.20 3.67
C LYS A 64 -1.68 -13.34 3.34
N ASN A 65 -2.20 -14.50 2.95
CA ASN A 65 -1.39 -15.70 2.63
C ASN A 65 -0.36 -16.05 3.73
N ASN A 66 -0.79 -16.15 4.98
CA ASN A 66 0.08 -16.39 6.15
C ASN A 66 1.21 -15.36 6.39
N SER A 67 1.20 -14.21 5.69
CA SER A 67 2.19 -13.14 5.85
C SER A 67 1.54 -11.83 6.28
N TYR A 68 2.27 -11.01 7.04
CA TYR A 68 1.83 -9.68 7.45
C TYR A 68 2.20 -8.64 6.41
N VAL A 69 1.19 -8.12 5.71
CA VAL A 69 1.27 -7.05 4.72
C VAL A 69 0.70 -5.75 5.28
N TYR A 70 1.10 -4.60 4.73
CA TYR A 70 0.51 -3.31 5.02
C TYR A 70 -0.36 -2.85 3.86
N ALA A 71 -1.55 -2.35 4.19
CA ALA A 71 -2.46 -1.68 3.28
C ALA A 71 -1.93 -0.26 3.01
N VAL A 72 -1.45 -0.04 1.79
CA VAL A 72 -0.85 1.24 1.37
C VAL A 72 -1.41 1.68 0.03
N ASN A 73 -1.56 3.00 -0.13
CA ASN A 73 -1.84 3.62 -1.40
C ASN A 73 -0.55 4.27 -1.92
N PHE A 74 -0.18 3.91 -3.15
CA PHE A 74 0.95 4.52 -3.83
C PHE A 74 0.47 5.77 -4.58
N LEU A 75 1.10 6.92 -4.33
CA LEU A 75 0.85 8.15 -5.07
C LEU A 75 1.77 8.20 -6.29
N GLU A 76 1.29 7.72 -7.44
CA GLU A 76 2.02 7.85 -8.70
C GLU A 76 1.73 9.20 -9.35
N PRO A 77 2.75 10.07 -9.56
CA PRO A 77 2.57 11.29 -10.35
C PRO A 77 2.33 11.00 -11.85
N GLU A 78 2.59 9.77 -12.32
CA GLU A 78 2.47 9.39 -13.74
C GLU A 78 1.01 9.11 -14.18
N ILE A 79 0.08 8.91 -13.24
CA ILE A 79 -1.33 8.64 -13.54
C ILE A 79 -2.14 9.94 -13.72
N VAL A 80 -1.53 11.11 -13.53
CA VAL A 80 -2.17 12.39 -13.87
C VAL A 80 -2.10 12.65 -15.38
N ASP A 81 -1.02 12.23 -16.06
CA ASP A 81 -0.83 12.46 -17.49
C ASP A 81 -1.50 11.40 -18.38
N ALA A 82 -1.46 10.11 -17.99
CA ALA A 82 -2.14 9.03 -18.72
C ALA A 82 -3.67 9.10 -18.62
N LYS A 83 -4.23 9.55 -17.47
CA LYS A 83 -5.68 9.73 -17.30
C LYS A 83 -6.26 10.92 -18.06
N ASN A 84 -5.43 11.86 -18.52
CA ASN A 84 -5.93 12.99 -19.30
C ASN A 84 -6.09 12.64 -20.80
N LYS A 85 -5.65 11.45 -21.23
CA LYS A 85 -5.76 10.98 -22.60
C LYS A 85 -6.63 9.73 -22.77
N GLU A 86 -6.88 8.97 -21.70
CA GLU A 86 -7.73 7.79 -21.72
C GLU A 86 -8.74 7.85 -20.57
N GLY A 87 -10.00 8.17 -20.89
CA GLY A 87 -11.09 8.07 -19.93
C GLY A 87 -11.28 6.64 -19.44
N SER A 88 -11.90 6.52 -18.25
CA SER A 88 -12.46 5.31 -17.60
C SER A 88 -11.61 4.66 -16.47
N GLU A 89 -11.98 4.99 -15.24
CA GLU A 89 -12.15 4.04 -14.11
C GLU A 89 -10.93 3.23 -13.57
N ALA A 90 -10.20 3.85 -12.63
CA ALA A 90 -9.56 3.09 -11.54
C ALA A 90 -10.50 3.14 -10.33
N LYS A 91 -11.20 2.03 -10.17
CA LYS A 91 -12.44 1.83 -9.42
C LYS A 91 -12.29 2.14 -7.92
N LYS A 92 -13.27 2.90 -7.39
CA LYS A 92 -13.80 2.63 -6.06
C LYS A 92 -14.36 1.20 -6.06
N VAL A 93 -13.84 0.29 -5.24
CA VAL A 93 -14.62 -0.88 -4.80
C VAL A 93 -14.38 -1.06 -3.30
N CYS A 94 -14.97 -0.17 -2.52
CA CYS A 94 -15.65 -0.62 -1.32
C CYS A 94 -16.95 -1.31 -1.74
N ALA A 95 -17.36 -2.28 -0.93
CA ALA A 95 -18.69 -2.85 -0.80
C ALA A 95 -19.04 -4.16 -1.57
N VAL A 96 -19.50 -5.09 -0.72
CA VAL A 96 -20.43 -6.20 -0.95
C VAL A 96 -19.86 -7.51 -1.51
N GLN A 97 -19.35 -8.36 -0.61
CA GLN A 97 -19.39 -9.80 -0.86
C GLN A 97 -20.83 -10.28 -0.60
N GLN A 98 -21.58 -10.43 -1.69
CA GLN A 98 -22.96 -10.87 -1.68
C GLN A 98 -23.06 -12.28 -1.11
N GLU A 99 -24.01 -12.44 -0.19
CA GLU A 99 -24.48 -13.70 0.36
C GLU A 99 -24.86 -14.64 -0.79
N ILE A 100 -24.36 -15.88 -0.80
CA ILE A 100 -24.75 -16.89 -1.78
C ILE A 100 -25.96 -17.63 -1.20
N PRO A 101 -27.19 -17.49 -1.73
CA PRO A 101 -28.30 -18.32 -1.30
C PRO A 101 -28.27 -19.59 -2.14
N PHE A 102 -27.44 -20.57 -1.78
CA PHE A 102 -27.63 -21.92 -2.32
C PHE A 102 -28.80 -22.59 -1.58
N ARG A 103 -29.99 -22.25 -2.06
CA ARG A 103 -31.21 -23.03 -1.87
C ARG A 103 -31.52 -23.82 -3.13
N PHE A 104 -31.46 -25.14 -3.00
CA PHE A 104 -32.46 -26.10 -3.49
C PHE A 104 -32.36 -27.26 -2.50
N LYS A 105 -33.19 -27.32 -1.44
CA LYS A 105 -34.60 -27.76 -1.40
C LYS A 105 -34.82 -29.11 -2.09
N SER A 106 -34.85 -30.14 -1.22
CA SER A 106 -35.49 -31.48 -1.29
C SER A 106 -35.11 -32.41 -2.42
#